data_AF-A0A950GBL6-F1
#
_entry.id   AF-A0A950GBL6-F1
#
_cell.length_a   1.000
_cell.length_b   1.000
_cell.length_c   1.000
_cell.angle_alpha   90.00
_cell.angle_beta   90.00
_cell.angle_gamma   90.00
#
_symmetry.space_group_name_H-M   'P 1'
#
loop_
_entity.id
_entity.type
_entity.pdbx_description
1 polymer ?
#
loop_
_entity_poly.entity_id
_entity_poly.type
_entity_poly.pdbx_seq_one_letter_code
_entity_poly.pdbx_strand_id
1 'polypeptide(L)'
;ACALRALGIKYAPCLIQTVTRRDELAIAASETVFDQAAFYFKAARPPLLKDFFDPKIRKVVPVKPARQVVEVSFEVREFRLEE
;
A
#
# COMPACT_ATOMS: atom_id res chain seq x y z
N ALA A 1 -1.62 4.39 -5.03
CA ALA A 1 -1.92 5.71 -5.63
C ALA A 1 -2.60 5.64 -7.00
N CYS A 2 -2.08 4.89 -8.00
CA CYS A 2 -2.64 4.87 -9.36
C CYS A 2 -4.12 4.41 -9.44
N ALA A 3 -4.50 3.39 -8.68
CA ALA A 3 -5.88 2.92 -8.61
C ALA A 3 -6.84 3.99 -8.04
N LEU A 4 -6.46 4.61 -6.91
CA LEU A 4 -7.24 5.70 -6.32
C LEU A 4 -7.42 6.87 -7.30
N ARG A 5 -6.36 7.24 -8.02
CA ARG A 5 -6.43 8.29 -9.05
C ARG A 5 -7.34 7.91 -10.21
N ALA A 6 -7.33 6.65 -10.65
CA ALA A 6 -8.22 6.15 -11.69
C ALA A 6 -9.69 6.16 -11.27
N LEU A 7 -9.97 6.02 -9.97
CA LEU A 7 -11.30 6.19 -9.37
C LEU A 7 -11.70 7.67 -9.17
N GLY A 8 -10.90 8.63 -9.65
CA GLY A 8 -11.18 10.07 -9.51
C GLY A 8 -10.74 10.68 -8.17
N ILE A 9 -10.11 9.91 -7.28
CA ILE A 9 -9.63 10.42 -5.99
C ILE A 9 -8.37 11.27 -6.23
N LYS A 10 -8.52 12.58 -6.07
CA LYS A 10 -7.44 13.56 -6.24
C LYS A 10 -6.57 13.70 -4.99
N TYR A 11 -7.19 13.65 -3.82
CA TYR A 11 -6.55 13.79 -2.51
C TYR A 11 -6.74 12.49 -1.74
N ALA A 12 -5.70 11.67 -1.69
CA ALA A 12 -5.71 10.44 -0.90
C ALA A 12 -5.12 10.74 0.49
N PRO A 13 -5.76 10.29 1.59
CA PRO A 13 -5.14 10.36 2.90
C PRO A 13 -3.91 9.44 2.89
N CYS A 14 -2.76 10.01 3.24
CA CYS A 14 -1.48 9.31 3.29
C CYS A 14 -0.81 9.57 4.63
N LEU A 15 -0.22 8.53 5.21
CA LEU A 15 0.70 8.67 6.33
C LEU A 15 2.08 9.00 5.76
N ILE A 16 2.64 10.14 6.17
CA ILE A 16 4.01 10.55 5.81
C ILE A 16 4.91 10.18 6.98
N GLN A 17 5.93 9.36 6.71
CA GLN A 17 6.92 8.95 7.69
C GLN A 17 8.31 9.30 7.18
N THR A 18 9.10 9.92 8.05
CA THR A 18 10.51 10.21 7.76
C THR A 18 11.35 9.02 8.19
N VAL A 19 12.21 8.56 7.28
CA VAL A 19 13.14 7.46 7.51
C VAL A 19 14.53 8.00 7.28
N THR A 20 15.39 7.94 8.30
CA THR A 20 16.76 8.45 8.26
C THR A 20 17.78 7.33 8.09
N ARG A 21 17.42 6.11 8.51
CA ARG A 21 18.30 4.94 8.51
C ARG A 21 17.66 3.73 7.83
N ARG A 22 18.48 2.76 7.48
CA ARG A 22 18.02 1.57 6.74
C ARG A 22 17.17 0.63 7.62
N ASP A 23 17.47 0.49 8.90
CA ASP A 23 16.68 -0.31 9.85
C ASP A 23 15.26 0.22 10.00
N GLU A 24 15.08 1.54 10.06
CA GLU A 24 13.75 2.19 10.07
C GLU A 24 12.95 1.89 8.78
N LEU A 25 13.65 1.76 7.64
CA LEU A 25 13.02 1.42 6.36
C LEU A 25 12.37 0.03 6.38
N ALA A 26 12.93 -0.93 7.13
CA ALA A 26 12.36 -2.28 7.26
C ALA A 26 10.96 -2.27 7.89
N ILE A 27 10.66 -1.25 8.70
CA ILE A 27 9.38 -1.10 9.38
C ILE A 27 8.40 -0.31 8.49
N ALA A 28 8.88 0.74 7.83
CA ALA A 28 8.06 1.68 7.09
C ALA A 28 7.70 1.24 5.65
N ALA A 29 8.46 0.29 5.07
CA ALA A 29 8.31 -0.13 3.68
C ALA A 29 8.11 -1.64 3.53
N SER A 30 7.69 -2.08 2.34
CA SER A 30 7.65 -3.50 2.02
C SER A 30 9.06 -4.10 1.92
N GLU A 31 9.18 -5.40 2.19
CA GLU A 31 10.43 -6.16 2.12
C GLU A 31 11.17 -5.94 0.79
N THR A 32 10.43 -5.94 -0.32
CA THR A 32 10.97 -5.66 -1.67
C THR A 32 11.67 -4.31 -1.80
N VAL A 33 11.18 -3.27 -1.12
CA VAL A 33 11.79 -1.94 -1.12
C VAL A 33 13.02 -1.90 -0.20
N PHE A 34 12.95 -2.62 0.92
CA PHE A 34 14.08 -2.74 1.86
C PHE A 34 15.28 -3.47 1.24
N ASP A 35 15.03 -4.59 0.55
CA ASP A 35 16.05 -5.39 -0.11
C ASP A 35 16.71 -4.62 -1.25
N GLN A 36 15.90 -3.93 -2.06
CA GLN A 36 16.36 -3.21 -3.26
C GLN A 36 16.41 -1.69 -3.06
N ALA A 37 16.75 -1.21 -1.86
CA ALA A 37 16.70 0.21 -1.50
C ALA A 37 17.44 1.13 -2.50
N ALA A 38 18.62 0.72 -3.00
CA ALA A 38 19.36 1.51 -3.97
C ALA A 38 18.58 1.74 -5.28
N PHE A 39 17.84 0.73 -5.75
CA PHE A 39 17.02 0.83 -6.95
C PHE A 39 15.84 1.80 -6.75
N TYR A 40 15.20 1.80 -5.58
CA TYR A 40 14.06 2.65 -5.30
C TYR A 40 14.43 4.10 -4.95
N PHE A 41 15.59 4.34 -4.31
CA PHE A 41 15.96 5.67 -3.80
C PHE A 41 17.14 6.34 -4.50
N LYS A 42 18.02 5.58 -5.19
CA LYS A 42 19.22 6.12 -5.87
C LYS A 42 19.16 6.05 -7.39
N ALA A 43 18.24 5.28 -7.98
CA ALA A 43 18.11 5.24 -9.43
C ALA A 43 17.69 6.61 -9.98
N ALA A 44 18.20 6.98 -11.15
CA ALA A 44 17.81 8.23 -11.82
C ALA A 44 16.30 8.27 -12.15
N ARG A 45 15.69 7.10 -12.36
CA ARG A 45 14.26 6.94 -12.64
C ARG A 45 13.69 5.76 -11.84
N PRO A 46 13.44 5.95 -10.53
CA PRO A 46 12.91 4.89 -9.69
C PRO A 46 11.42 4.65 -10.02
N PRO A 47 10.89 3.45 -9.80
CA PRO A 47 9.52 3.07 -10.16
C PRO A 47 8.46 3.65 -9.19
N LEU A 48 8.58 4.93 -8.82
CA LEU A 48 7.72 5.62 -7.85
C LEU A 48 6.38 6.06 -8.44
N LEU A 49 5.74 5.20 -9.24
CA LEU A 49 4.42 5.42 -9.83
C LEU A 49 4.29 6.59 -10.82
N LYS A 50 5.33 7.43 -11.01
CA LYS A 50 5.29 8.59 -11.92
C LYS A 50 4.95 8.18 -13.36
N ASP A 51 5.54 7.09 -13.82
CA ASP A 51 5.39 6.60 -15.20
C ASP A 51 4.03 5.93 -15.45
N PHE A 52 3.40 5.41 -14.40
CA PHE A 52 2.08 4.78 -14.49
C PHE A 52 0.94 5.78 -14.76
N PHE A 53 1.22 7.09 -14.63
CA PHE A 53 0.26 8.14 -14.97
C PHE A 53 0.32 8.53 -16.45
N ASP A 54 1.42 8.28 -17.15
CA ASP A 54 1.56 8.66 -18.55
C ASP A 54 0.89 7.61 -19.46
N PRO A 55 -0.21 7.97 -20.17
CA PRO A 55 -0.92 7.06 -21.04
C PRO A 55 -0.07 6.58 -22.23
N LYS A 56 1.00 7.28 -22.60
CA LYS A 56 1.86 6.94 -23.76
C LYS A 56 2.79 5.77 -23.48
N ILE A 57 3.12 5.52 -22.22
CA ILE A 57 4.13 4.51 -21.82
C ILE A 57 3.57 3.42 -20.91
N ARG A 58 2.29 3.50 -20.52
CA ARG A 58 1.64 2.48 -19.68
C ARG A 58 0.78 1.53 -20.50
N LYS A 59 0.60 0.32 -19.99
CA LYS A 59 -0.36 -0.66 -20.51
C LYS A 59 -1.36 -1.02 -19.41
N VAL A 60 -2.65 -0.90 -19.69
CA VAL A 60 -3.71 -1.36 -18.77
C VAL A 60 -3.95 -2.84 -19.06
N VAL A 61 -3.75 -3.69 -18.06
CA VAL A 61 -4.00 -5.12 -18.16
C VAL A 61 -5.30 -5.43 -17.41
N PRO A 62 -6.34 -5.95 -18.08
CA PRO A 62 -7.55 -6.36 -17.40
C PRO A 62 -7.25 -7.60 -16.54
N VAL A 63 -7.52 -7.51 -15.24
CA VAL A 63 -7.38 -8.63 -14.29
C VAL A 63 -8.75 -9.09 -13.84
N LYS A 64 -8.90 -10.40 -13.62
CA LYS A 64 -10.11 -10.93 -12.99
C LYS A 64 -10.12 -10.49 -11.52
N PRO A 65 -11.24 -9.95 -10.99
CA PRO A 65 -11.32 -9.56 -9.59
C PRO A 65 -11.12 -10.79 -8.69
N ALA A 66 -10.21 -10.70 -7.73
CA ALA A 66 -10.07 -11.72 -6.70
C ALA A 66 -11.25 -11.61 -5.74
N ARG A 67 -11.98 -12.72 -5.54
CA ARG A 67 -13.08 -12.77 -4.57
C ARG A 67 -12.51 -13.23 -3.23
N GLN A 68 -12.34 -12.28 -2.31
CA GLN A 68 -11.99 -12.59 -0.93
C GLN A 68 -13.29 -12.65 -0.11
N VAL A 69 -13.53 -13.79 0.54
CA VAL A 69 -14.65 -13.98 1.47
C VAL A 69 -14.04 -14.03 2.87
N VAL A 70 -14.50 -13.14 3.74
CA VAL A 70 -14.11 -13.13 5.16
C VAL A 70 -15.33 -13.52 5.96
N GLU A 71 -15.27 -14.66 6.64
CA GLU A 71 -16.26 -15.08 7.61
C GLU A 71 -15.87 -14.50 8.97
N VAL A 72 -16.81 -13.80 9.61
CA VAL A 72 -16.61 -13.19 10.93
C VAL A 72 -17.61 -13.82 11.89
N SER A 73 -17.08 -14.51 12.90
CA SER A 73 -17.86 -15.05 14.01
C SER A 73 -17.51 -14.28 15.27
N PHE A 74 -18.52 -13.84 16.02
CA PHE A 74 -18.33 -13.20 17.32
C PHE A 74 -19.22 -13.86 18.37
N GLU A 75 -18.66 -14.02 19.56
CA GLU A 75 -19.34 -14.61 20.73
C GLU A 75 -19.57 -13.49 21.74
N VAL A 76 -20.82 -13.32 22.19
CA VAL A 76 -21.17 -12.37 23.25
C VAL A 76 -21.30 -13.14 24.56
N ARG A 77 -20.49 -12.77 25.56
CA ARG A 77 -20.57 -13.32 26.91
C ARG A 77 -21.11 -12.25 27.85
N GLU A 78 -22.28 -12.51 28.43
CA GLU A 78 -22.83 -11.70 29.52
C GLU A 78 -22.31 -12.23 30.85
N PHE A 79 -21.69 -11.34 31.63
CA PHE A 79 -21.30 -11.61 33.00
C PHE A 79 -22.21 -10.78 33.90
N ARG A 80 -23.07 -11.44 34.70
CA ARG A 80 -23.70 -10.77 35.85
C ARG A 80 -22.70 -10.79 37.00
N LEU A 81 -22.34 -9.61 37.47
CA LEU A 81 -21.67 -9.45 38.74
C LEU A 81 -22.76 -9.54 39.82
N GLU A 82 -22.70 -10.56 40.67
CA GLU A 82 -23.50 -10.60 41.90
C GLU A 82 -22.88 -9.63 42.92
N GLU A 83 -23.73 -8.84 43.59
CA GLU A 83 -23.37 -7.85 44.62
C GLU A 83 -22.77 -8.48 45.88
#